data_AF-A0A8H3TPU8-F1
#
_entry.id   AF-A0A8H3TPU8-F1
#
_cell.length_a   1.000
_cell.length_b   1.000
_cell.length_c   1.000
_cell.angle_alpha   90.00
_cell.angle_beta   90.00
_cell.angle_gamma   90.00
#
_symmetry.space_group_name_H-M   'P 1'
#
loop_
_entity.id
_entity.type
_entity.pdbx_description
1 polymer ?
#
loop_
_entity_poly.entity_id
_entity_poly.type
_entity_poly.pdbx_seq_one_letter_code
_entity_poly.pdbx_strand_id
1 'polypeptide(L)'
;MNRYLERLPQSISHASFGTSISEVQQESNERYCSKEDYANGHWIRRSNPPSSLEDIRDLYSTTTQRVLKNLTEIHHSADIKIWYRASTPGHVNCQDIQEPAVVDPVWTPHPGAPAWNWHLMEPFNDIWKRRIEEARSTGLEIAYLDVWPMSLQRGDSHLLPPNDCLHFCYQGVVEEWQQFLWQEIVRESVNEDYEIGSPIYL
;
A
#
# COMPACT_ATOMS: atom_id res chain seq x y z
N MET A 1 -26.09 8.03 21.42
CA MET A 1 -26.99 6.97 20.93
C MET A 1 -26.24 6.26 19.81
N ASN A 2 -25.41 5.28 20.19
CA ASN A 2 -24.43 4.60 19.33
C ASN A 2 -25.11 3.51 18.50
N ARG A 3 -25.25 3.70 17.19
CA ARG A 3 -25.69 2.66 16.23
C ARG A 3 -24.60 2.22 15.25
N TYR A 4 -23.37 2.72 15.39
CA TYR A 4 -22.27 2.46 14.44
C TYR A 4 -21.38 1.27 14.83
N LEU A 5 -21.50 0.75 16.07
CA LEU A 5 -20.74 -0.41 16.52
C LEU A 5 -21.35 -1.77 16.09
N GLU A 6 -22.53 -1.78 15.46
CA GLU A 6 -23.23 -3.01 15.10
C GLU A 6 -22.89 -3.55 13.69
N ARG A 7 -22.02 -2.89 12.93
CA ARG A 7 -21.65 -3.30 11.55
C ARG A 7 -20.18 -3.61 11.31
N LEU A 8 -19.33 -3.50 12.34
CA LEU A 8 -18.00 -4.10 12.27
C LEU A 8 -18.13 -5.62 12.52
N PRO A 9 -17.27 -6.46 11.93
CA PRO A 9 -17.11 -7.84 12.41
C PRO A 9 -16.99 -7.80 13.94
N GLN A 10 -17.76 -8.63 14.65
CA GLN A 10 -17.83 -8.64 16.12
C GLN A 10 -16.44 -8.80 16.79
N SER A 11 -15.42 -9.21 16.04
CA SER A 11 -14.05 -9.36 16.51
C SER A 11 -13.30 -8.06 16.82
N ILE A 12 -13.78 -6.87 16.41
CA ILE A 12 -13.05 -5.60 16.61
C ILE A 12 -13.68 -4.70 17.69
N SER A 13 -14.93 -4.95 18.12
CA SER A 13 -15.59 -4.09 19.12
C SER A 13 -15.11 -4.26 20.57
N HIS A 14 -14.10 -5.12 20.82
CA HIS A 14 -13.63 -5.45 22.17
C HIS A 14 -12.16 -5.11 22.46
N ALA A 15 -11.41 -4.53 21.50
CA ALA A 15 -10.03 -4.13 21.76
C ALA A 15 -10.01 -2.79 22.53
N SER A 16 -9.85 -2.85 23.85
CA SER A 16 -9.53 -1.68 24.67
C SER A 16 -8.09 -1.22 24.42
N PHE A 17 -7.83 0.09 24.50
CA PHE A 17 -6.47 0.64 24.47
C PHE A 17 -5.61 -0.06 25.55
N GLY A 18 -4.58 -0.79 25.13
CA GLY A 18 -3.68 -1.53 26.02
C GLY A 18 -3.77 -3.06 25.95
N THR A 19 -4.70 -3.64 25.17
CA THR A 19 -4.70 -5.09 24.91
C THR A 19 -3.46 -5.45 24.08
N SER A 20 -2.67 -6.40 24.55
CA SER A 20 -1.51 -6.89 23.79
C SER A 20 -2.02 -7.52 22.48
N ILE A 21 -1.33 -7.33 21.35
CA ILE A 21 -1.67 -7.99 20.08
C ILE A 21 -1.76 -9.52 20.25
N SER A 22 -1.03 -10.09 21.21
CA SER A 22 -1.10 -11.52 21.55
C SER A 22 -2.43 -11.97 22.18
N GLU A 23 -3.26 -11.04 22.65
CA GLU A 23 -4.54 -11.30 23.33
C GLU A 23 -5.75 -11.14 22.40
N VAL A 24 -5.55 -10.60 21.19
CA VAL A 24 -6.59 -10.57 20.17
C VAL A 24 -6.79 -11.99 19.66
N GLN A 25 -7.84 -12.66 20.12
CA GLN A 25 -8.27 -13.92 19.52
C GLN A 25 -8.71 -13.65 18.10
N GLN A 26 -7.92 -14.14 17.14
CA GLN A 26 -8.26 -14.09 15.73
C GLN A 26 -9.49 -14.98 15.49
N GLU A 27 -10.68 -14.39 15.50
CA GLU A 27 -11.88 -15.09 15.08
C GLU A 27 -11.72 -15.46 13.60
N SER A 28 -11.70 -16.75 13.31
CA SER A 28 -11.63 -17.27 11.95
C SER A 28 -12.86 -16.81 11.19
N ASN A 29 -12.66 -16.00 10.14
CA ASN A 29 -13.73 -15.63 9.24
C ASN A 29 -14.05 -16.81 8.30
N GLU A 30 -14.65 -17.87 8.86
CA GLU A 30 -14.96 -19.14 8.19
C GLU A 30 -15.87 -18.96 6.97
N ARG A 31 -16.52 -17.79 6.85
CA ARG A 31 -17.30 -17.40 5.67
C ARG A 31 -16.45 -17.21 4.42
N TYR A 32 -15.17 -16.86 4.55
CA TYR A 32 -14.27 -16.57 3.43
C TYR A 32 -13.03 -17.47 3.38
N CYS A 33 -12.54 -17.97 4.52
CA CYS A 33 -11.42 -18.91 4.59
C CYS A 33 -11.63 -19.86 5.78
N SER A 34 -11.58 -21.18 5.54
CA SER A 34 -11.66 -22.18 6.61
C SER A 34 -10.39 -22.17 7.49
N LYS A 35 -10.45 -22.72 8.70
CA LYS A 35 -9.25 -22.89 9.55
C LYS A 35 -8.15 -23.71 8.86
N GLU A 36 -8.53 -24.66 8.00
CA GLU A 36 -7.59 -25.40 7.18
C GLU A 36 -6.96 -24.53 6.09
N ASP A 37 -7.70 -23.59 5.50
CA ASP A 37 -7.14 -22.62 4.53
C ASP A 37 -6.14 -21.65 5.18
N TYR A 38 -6.37 -21.26 6.43
CA TYR A 38 -5.42 -20.46 7.22
C TYR A 38 -4.14 -21.24 7.54
N ALA A 39 -4.27 -22.48 8.01
CA ALA A 39 -3.13 -23.34 8.33
C ALA A 39 -2.33 -23.75 7.08
N ASN A 40 -3.01 -23.84 5.93
CA ASN A 40 -2.43 -24.15 4.63
C ASN A 40 -2.32 -22.90 3.74
N GLY A 41 -2.13 -21.71 4.34
CA GLY A 41 -1.89 -20.45 3.65
C GLY A 41 -0.63 -20.50 2.79
N HIS A 42 -0.71 -21.23 1.69
CA HIS A 42 0.31 -21.43 0.71
C HIS A 42 -0.09 -20.59 -0.50
N TRP A 43 0.90 -19.99 -1.14
CA TRP A 43 0.73 -19.43 -2.47
C TRP A 43 0.20 -20.53 -3.40
N ILE A 44 -1.10 -20.50 -3.72
CA ILE A 44 -1.68 -21.47 -4.67
C ILE A 44 -1.07 -21.17 -6.03
N ARG A 45 -0.23 -22.08 -6.50
CA ARG A 45 0.33 -21.97 -7.85
C ARG A 45 -0.82 -22.02 -8.84
N ARG A 46 -0.96 -20.97 -9.64
CA ARG A 46 -1.96 -20.96 -10.71
C ARG A 46 -1.73 -22.13 -11.64
N SER A 47 -2.79 -22.84 -12.00
CA SER A 47 -2.76 -23.93 -12.97
C SER A 47 -2.21 -23.46 -14.32
N ASN A 48 -2.53 -22.21 -14.70
CA ASN A 48 -2.02 -21.54 -15.90
C ASN A 48 -1.28 -20.25 -15.48
N PRO A 49 0.04 -20.31 -15.24
CA PRO A 49 0.81 -19.10 -14.97
C PRO A 49 0.83 -18.21 -16.22
N PRO A 50 0.92 -16.88 -16.06
CA PRO A 50 1.08 -15.98 -17.19
C PRO A 50 2.32 -16.36 -18.00
N SER A 51 2.18 -16.34 -19.32
CA SER A 51 3.21 -16.79 -20.27
C SER A 51 4.03 -15.65 -20.85
N SER A 52 3.55 -14.41 -20.69
CA SER A 52 4.15 -13.20 -21.23
C SER A 52 4.11 -12.04 -20.20
N LEU A 53 4.91 -11.00 -20.44
CA LEU A 53 4.84 -9.76 -19.65
C LEU A 53 3.49 -9.06 -19.80
N GLU A 54 2.85 -9.19 -20.97
CA GLU A 54 1.50 -8.67 -21.23
C GLU A 54 0.47 -9.39 -20.36
N ASP A 55 0.52 -10.73 -20.30
CA ASP A 55 -0.35 -11.54 -19.44
C ASP A 55 -0.20 -11.14 -17.96
N ILE A 56 1.03 -10.86 -17.51
CA ILE A 56 1.29 -10.41 -16.13
C ILE A 56 0.63 -9.05 -15.88
N ARG A 57 0.80 -8.09 -16.81
CA ARG A 57 0.23 -6.74 -16.69
C ARG A 57 -1.30 -6.77 -16.72
N ASP A 58 -1.89 -7.56 -17.61
CA ASP A 58 -3.34 -7.71 -17.72
C ASP A 58 -3.93 -8.35 -16.46
N LEU A 59 -3.24 -9.35 -15.92
CA LEU A 59 -3.64 -9.98 -14.68
C LEU A 59 -3.55 -9.01 -13.50
N TYR A 60 -2.47 -8.23 -13.42
CA TYR A 60 -2.28 -7.22 -12.39
C TYR A 60 -3.34 -6.12 -12.48
N SER A 61 -3.64 -5.63 -13.69
CA SER A 61 -4.71 -4.66 -13.97
C SER A 61 -6.08 -5.21 -13.55
N THR A 62 -6.40 -6.44 -13.93
CA THR A 62 -7.66 -7.11 -13.53
C THR A 62 -7.78 -7.23 -12.01
N THR A 63 -6.67 -7.56 -11.34
CA THR A 63 -6.62 -7.67 -9.88
C THR A 63 -6.82 -6.31 -9.21
N THR A 64 -6.14 -5.27 -9.72
CA THR A 64 -6.28 -3.88 -9.27
C THR A 64 -7.72 -3.41 -9.38
N GLN A 65 -8.39 -3.69 -10.50
CA GLN A 65 -9.80 -3.35 -10.70
C GLN A 65 -10.71 -4.03 -9.67
N ARG A 66 -10.46 -5.31 -9.34
CA ARG A 66 -11.22 -6.03 -8.31
C ARG A 66 -11.01 -5.41 -6.92
N VAL A 67 -9.79 -5.04 -6.58
CA VAL A 67 -9.48 -4.38 -5.31
C VAL A 67 -10.23 -3.05 -5.22
N LEU A 68 -10.16 -2.21 -6.25
CA LEU A 68 -10.84 -0.91 -6.26
C LEU A 68 -12.37 -1.07 -6.18
N LYS A 69 -12.95 -2.04 -6.87
CA LYS A 69 -14.38 -2.35 -6.74
C LYS A 69 -14.75 -2.65 -5.27
N ASN A 70 -13.98 -3.50 -4.61
CA ASN A 70 -14.24 -3.85 -3.21
C ASN A 70 -14.04 -2.63 -2.29
N LEU A 71 -13.03 -1.80 -2.55
CA LEU A 71 -12.82 -0.55 -1.81
C LEU A 71 -13.97 0.43 -1.98
N THR A 72 -14.55 0.54 -3.18
CA THR A 72 -15.77 1.33 -3.41
C THR A 72 -16.95 0.84 -2.58
N GLU A 73 -17.16 -0.48 -2.51
CA GLU A 73 -18.23 -1.05 -1.69
C GLU A 73 -18.03 -0.74 -0.19
N ILE A 74 -16.79 -0.82 0.30
CA ILE A 74 -16.46 -0.48 1.70
C ILE A 74 -16.65 1.03 1.94
N HIS A 75 -16.12 1.88 1.05
CA HIS A 75 -16.21 3.34 1.12
C HIS A 75 -17.67 3.83 1.15
N HIS A 76 -18.58 3.19 0.42
CA HIS A 76 -20.01 3.55 0.51
C HIS A 76 -20.68 3.09 1.80
N SER A 77 -20.06 2.15 2.53
CA SER A 77 -20.62 1.58 3.76
C SER A 77 -20.07 2.19 5.05
N ALA A 78 -18.98 2.94 4.96
CA ALA A 78 -18.26 3.52 6.08
C ALA A 78 -17.63 4.86 5.69
N ASP A 79 -17.60 5.79 6.62
CA ASP A 79 -16.87 7.04 6.48
C ASP A 79 -15.37 6.78 6.64
N ILE A 80 -14.69 6.51 5.52
CA ILE A 80 -13.27 6.18 5.48
C ILE A 80 -12.58 6.91 4.33
N LYS A 81 -11.37 7.39 4.57
CA LYS A 81 -10.47 7.88 3.53
C LYS A 81 -9.43 6.83 3.20
N ILE A 82 -9.14 6.65 1.92
CA ILE A 82 -8.22 5.60 1.45
C ILE A 82 -6.99 6.24 0.83
N TRP A 83 -5.81 5.77 1.20
CA TRP A 83 -4.55 6.12 0.55
C TRP A 83 -3.91 4.86 -0.02
N TYR A 84 -3.53 4.92 -1.29
CA TYR A 84 -2.71 3.91 -1.94
C TYR A 84 -1.29 4.44 -2.09
N ARG A 85 -0.31 3.73 -1.53
CA ARG A 85 1.11 4.06 -1.67
C ARG A 85 1.70 3.34 -2.88
N ALA A 86 2.41 4.09 -3.73
CA ALA A 86 3.19 3.53 -4.83
C ALA A 86 4.12 2.39 -4.36
N SER A 87 4.28 1.38 -5.20
CA SER A 87 5.26 0.30 -5.00
C SER A 87 6.65 0.80 -5.35
N THR A 88 7.71 0.29 -4.72
CA THR A 88 9.09 0.72 -4.96
C THR A 88 9.94 -0.48 -5.36
N PRO A 89 10.89 -0.34 -6.30
CA PRO A 89 11.77 -1.44 -6.65
C PRO A 89 12.88 -1.55 -5.60
N GLY A 90 13.60 -2.66 -5.61
CA GLY A 90 14.89 -2.72 -4.92
C GLY A 90 16.00 -2.03 -5.72
N HIS A 91 17.13 -1.75 -5.07
CA HIS A 91 18.32 -1.18 -5.71
C HIS A 91 19.35 -2.25 -6.06
N VAL A 92 20.08 -2.02 -7.15
CA VAL A 92 21.18 -2.87 -7.57
C VAL A 92 22.42 -2.49 -6.80
N ASN A 93 23.16 -3.48 -6.31
CA ASN A 93 24.40 -3.25 -5.59
C ASN A 93 24.24 -2.21 -4.47
N CYS A 94 23.15 -2.32 -3.70
CA CYS A 94 22.83 -1.31 -2.67
C CYS A 94 23.96 -1.15 -1.63
N GLN A 95 24.85 -2.13 -1.48
CA GLN A 95 26.02 -2.06 -0.62
C GLN A 95 27.06 -1.01 -1.06
N ASP A 96 27.05 -0.65 -2.35
CA ASP A 96 27.99 0.31 -2.94
C ASP A 96 27.43 1.75 -2.93
N ILE A 97 26.16 1.92 -2.53
CA ILE A 97 25.47 3.21 -2.46
C ILE A 97 25.50 3.69 -1.01
N GLN A 98 26.27 4.74 -0.72
CA GLN A 98 26.41 5.27 0.65
C GLN A 98 25.64 6.56 0.88
N GLU A 99 25.18 7.21 -0.19
CA GLU A 99 24.50 8.49 -0.14
C GLU A 99 23.30 8.50 -1.10
N PRO A 100 22.28 9.35 -0.83
CA PRO A 100 21.18 9.56 -1.76
C PRO A 100 21.65 10.02 -3.14
N ALA A 101 20.96 9.58 -4.19
CA ALA A 101 21.17 10.12 -5.53
C ALA A 101 20.68 11.58 -5.60
N VAL A 102 21.56 12.49 -6.02
CA VAL A 102 21.27 13.95 -6.11
C VAL A 102 20.51 14.33 -7.40
N VAL A 103 20.57 13.45 -8.41
CA VAL A 103 19.86 13.59 -9.68
C VAL A 103 18.83 12.48 -9.75
N ASP A 104 17.67 12.73 -10.36
CA ASP A 104 16.68 11.70 -10.67
C ASP A 104 17.37 10.49 -11.31
N PRO A 105 17.56 9.40 -10.55
CA PRO A 105 18.38 8.32 -11.03
C PRO A 105 17.61 7.63 -12.14
N VAL A 106 18.26 7.44 -13.28
CA VAL A 106 17.74 6.48 -14.27
C VAL A 106 17.73 5.13 -13.58
N TRP A 107 16.54 4.60 -13.31
CA TRP A 107 16.44 3.30 -12.67
C TRP A 107 17.09 2.26 -13.58
N THR A 108 18.17 1.64 -13.09
CA THR A 108 18.82 0.51 -13.75
C THR A 108 18.35 -0.78 -13.10
N PRO A 109 17.75 -1.72 -13.87
CA PRO A 109 17.37 -3.02 -13.34
C PRO A 109 18.59 -3.79 -12.80
N HIS A 110 18.43 -4.51 -11.69
CA HIS A 110 19.41 -5.51 -11.23
C HIS A 110 19.65 -6.51 -12.38
N PRO A 111 20.87 -7.07 -12.54
CA PRO A 111 21.06 -8.25 -13.39
C PRO A 111 20.11 -9.42 -13.04
N GLY A 112 19.56 -9.39 -11.82
CA GLY A 112 18.56 -10.32 -11.28
C GLY A 112 17.15 -9.72 -11.21
N ALA A 113 16.91 -8.51 -11.72
CA ALA A 113 15.59 -7.91 -11.83
C ALA A 113 14.62 -8.69 -12.72
N PRO A 114 15.07 -9.54 -13.68
CA PRO A 114 14.18 -10.53 -14.28
C PRO A 114 13.72 -11.61 -13.28
N ALA A 115 14.57 -11.99 -12.32
CA ALA A 115 14.21 -13.00 -11.31
C ALA A 115 13.21 -12.45 -10.28
N TRP A 116 13.32 -11.16 -9.94
CA TRP A 116 12.46 -10.51 -8.94
C TRP A 116 11.35 -9.64 -9.52
N ASN A 117 11.30 -9.49 -10.84
CA ASN A 117 10.35 -8.66 -11.58
C ASN A 117 10.27 -7.19 -11.13
N TRP A 118 11.33 -6.63 -10.53
CA TRP A 118 11.33 -5.22 -10.07
C TRP A 118 11.12 -4.21 -11.21
N HIS A 119 11.48 -4.59 -12.44
CA HIS A 119 11.20 -3.82 -13.65
C HIS A 119 9.72 -3.61 -13.96
N LEU A 120 8.83 -4.35 -13.28
CA LEU A 120 7.39 -4.20 -13.44
C LEU A 120 6.79 -3.20 -12.46
N MET A 121 7.52 -2.73 -11.44
CA MET A 121 6.96 -1.86 -10.40
C MET A 121 6.50 -0.51 -10.95
N GLU A 122 7.26 0.12 -11.85
CA GLU A 122 6.84 1.36 -12.52
C GLU A 122 5.59 1.14 -13.40
N PRO A 123 5.57 0.17 -14.34
CA PRO A 123 4.34 -0.16 -15.07
C PRO A 123 3.13 -0.47 -14.18
N PHE A 124 3.35 -1.13 -13.04
CA PHE A 124 2.28 -1.42 -12.07
C PHE A 124 1.79 -0.17 -11.35
N ASN A 125 2.69 0.75 -11.01
CA ASN A 125 2.32 2.06 -10.47
C ASN A 125 1.48 2.86 -11.47
N ASP A 126 1.83 2.84 -12.75
CA ASP A 126 1.03 3.49 -13.80
C ASP A 126 -0.37 2.91 -13.94
N ILE A 127 -0.49 1.58 -13.82
CA ILE A 127 -1.80 0.89 -13.76
C ILE A 127 -2.60 1.41 -12.57
N TRP A 128 -2.02 1.46 -11.37
CA TRP A 128 -2.71 1.97 -10.18
C TRP A 128 -3.13 3.43 -10.34
N LYS A 129 -2.24 4.31 -10.79
CA LYS A 129 -2.55 5.73 -11.03
C LYS A 129 -3.78 5.89 -11.93
N ARG A 130 -3.78 5.19 -13.07
CA ARG A 130 -4.90 5.23 -14.04
C ARG A 130 -6.20 4.70 -13.43
N ARG A 131 -6.14 3.54 -12.77
CA ARG A 131 -7.33 2.89 -12.19
C ARG A 131 -7.90 3.66 -11.01
N ILE A 132 -7.06 4.31 -10.22
CA ILE A 132 -7.50 5.22 -9.16
C ILE A 132 -8.24 6.42 -9.74
N GLU A 133 -7.75 7.00 -10.83
CA GLU A 133 -8.43 8.11 -11.49
C GLU A 133 -9.79 7.68 -12.06
N GLU A 134 -9.86 6.51 -12.70
CA GLU A 134 -11.12 5.91 -13.10
C GLU A 134 -12.08 5.70 -11.90
N ALA A 135 -11.58 5.18 -10.77
CA ALA A 135 -12.40 4.93 -9.59
C ALA A 135 -12.90 6.22 -8.93
N ARG A 136 -12.10 7.29 -8.91
CA ARG A 136 -12.52 8.62 -8.43
C ARG A 136 -13.69 9.15 -9.24
N SER A 137 -13.70 8.93 -10.56
CA SER A 137 -14.83 9.33 -11.42
C SER A 137 -16.15 8.63 -11.05
N THR A 138 -16.07 7.52 -10.30
CA THR A 138 -17.24 6.78 -9.77
C THR A 138 -17.60 7.12 -8.33
N GLY A 139 -16.91 8.10 -7.72
CA GLY A 139 -17.17 8.59 -6.37
C GLY A 139 -16.33 7.94 -5.26
N LEU A 140 -15.33 7.10 -5.59
CA LEU A 140 -14.40 6.59 -4.59
C LEU A 140 -13.40 7.67 -4.17
N GLU A 141 -13.37 8.04 -2.89
CA GLU A 141 -12.34 8.93 -2.36
C GLU A 141 -11.08 8.15 -2.01
N ILE A 142 -10.15 8.13 -2.96
CA ILE A 142 -8.85 7.49 -2.82
C ILE A 142 -7.73 8.44 -3.25
N ALA A 143 -6.70 8.57 -2.41
CA ALA A 143 -5.49 9.32 -2.71
C ALA A 143 -4.36 8.38 -3.17
N TYR A 144 -3.51 8.87 -4.06
CA TYR A 144 -2.30 8.16 -4.49
C TYR A 144 -1.09 8.84 -3.88
N LEU A 145 -0.40 8.15 -2.97
CA LEU A 145 0.84 8.60 -2.37
C LEU A 145 2.01 8.18 -3.27
N ASP A 146 2.47 9.11 -4.09
CA ASP A 146 3.58 8.86 -5.01
C ASP A 146 4.93 8.96 -4.29
N VAL A 147 5.33 7.85 -3.69
CA VAL A 147 6.63 7.73 -3.01
C VAL A 147 7.74 7.27 -3.96
N TRP A 148 7.43 6.98 -5.23
CA TRP A 148 8.36 6.36 -6.17
C TRP A 148 9.64 7.17 -6.37
N PRO A 149 9.59 8.47 -6.75
CA PRO A 149 10.80 9.21 -7.12
C PRO A 149 11.78 9.33 -5.94
N MET A 150 11.26 9.66 -4.75
CA MET A 150 12.09 9.78 -3.55
C MET A 150 12.68 8.42 -3.16
N SER A 151 11.90 7.34 -3.19
CA SER A 151 12.41 6.02 -2.80
C SER A 151 13.51 5.53 -3.74
N LEU A 152 13.44 5.88 -5.02
CA LEU A 152 14.44 5.54 -6.03
C LEU A 152 15.79 6.24 -5.82
N GLN A 153 15.79 7.40 -5.15
CA GLN A 153 17.01 8.12 -4.82
C GLN A 153 17.74 7.51 -3.63
N ARG A 154 17.13 6.55 -2.92
CA ARG A 154 17.54 6.14 -1.58
C ARG A 154 18.08 4.71 -1.50
N GLY A 155 18.95 4.37 -2.45
CA GLY A 155 19.69 3.11 -2.42
C GLY A 155 20.59 2.95 -1.19
N ASP A 156 20.97 4.05 -0.55
CA ASP A 156 21.72 4.13 0.71
C ASP A 156 20.96 3.60 1.92
N SER A 157 19.63 3.45 1.82
CA SER A 157 18.75 3.23 2.97
C SER A 157 18.29 1.78 3.14
N HIS A 158 18.94 0.82 2.49
CA HIS A 158 18.55 -0.59 2.56
C HIS A 158 18.97 -1.29 3.86
N LEU A 159 18.15 -2.25 4.30
CA LEU A 159 18.26 -2.87 5.62
C LEU A 159 19.52 -3.73 5.81
N LEU A 160 19.85 -4.56 4.82
CA LEU A 160 20.96 -5.51 4.94
C LEU A 160 21.71 -5.72 3.62
N PRO A 161 22.41 -4.69 3.09
CA PRO A 161 23.23 -4.87 1.90
C PRO A 161 24.37 -5.89 2.12
N PRO A 162 24.71 -6.74 1.14
CA PRO A 162 24.08 -6.94 -0.18
C PRO A 162 22.91 -7.95 -0.17
N ASN A 163 22.56 -8.50 0.98
CA ASN A 163 21.61 -9.61 1.11
C ASN A 163 20.15 -9.20 0.93
N ASP A 164 19.82 -7.96 1.28
CA ASP A 164 18.49 -7.37 1.15
C ASP A 164 18.60 -5.94 0.62
N CYS A 165 18.37 -5.81 -0.68
CA CYS A 165 18.25 -4.54 -1.37
C CYS A 165 16.80 -4.23 -1.76
N LEU A 166 15.80 -4.84 -1.09
CA LEU A 166 14.39 -4.53 -1.30
C LEU A 166 13.82 -3.75 -0.12
N HIS A 167 14.10 -4.21 1.11
CA HIS A 167 13.59 -3.57 2.32
C HIS A 167 14.48 -2.41 2.75
N PHE A 168 13.86 -1.39 3.33
CA PHE A 168 14.53 -0.21 3.84
C PHE A 168 14.68 -0.26 5.37
N CYS A 169 15.68 0.44 5.89
CA CYS A 169 15.76 0.79 7.30
C CYS A 169 14.56 1.65 7.73
N TYR A 170 14.11 1.48 8.98
CA TYR A 170 12.95 2.19 9.51
C TYR A 170 13.18 3.71 9.60
N GLN A 171 14.37 4.14 10.05
CA GLN A 171 14.81 5.53 9.98
C GLN A 171 15.37 5.79 8.58
N GLY A 172 14.65 6.61 7.80
CA GLY A 172 14.94 6.85 6.39
C GLY A 172 13.69 6.83 5.54
N VAL A 173 13.71 6.09 4.44
CA VAL A 173 12.68 6.12 3.39
C VAL A 173 11.27 5.82 3.92
N VAL A 174 11.13 4.85 4.83
CA VAL A 174 9.83 4.45 5.38
C VAL A 174 9.27 5.51 6.32
N GLU A 175 10.14 6.22 7.05
CA GLU A 175 9.75 7.35 7.89
C GLU A 175 9.23 8.51 7.02
N GLU A 176 9.90 8.81 5.91
CA GLU A 176 9.43 9.83 4.95
C GLU A 176 8.07 9.47 4.32
N TRP A 177 7.83 8.19 4.02
CA TRP A 177 6.49 7.75 3.55
C TRP A 177 5.39 8.03 4.58
N GLN A 178 5.68 7.81 5.86
CA GLN A 178 4.76 8.09 6.95
C GLN A 178 4.55 9.60 7.12
N GLN A 179 5.61 10.40 6.99
CA GLN A 179 5.49 11.86 7.02
C GLN A 179 4.61 12.38 5.89
N PHE A 180 4.75 11.87 4.66
CA PHE A 180 3.86 12.22 3.55
C PHE A 180 2.40 11.84 3.82
N LEU A 181 2.16 10.63 4.33
CA LEU A 181 0.81 10.24 4.73
C LEU A 181 0.25 11.17 5.81
N TRP A 182 1.05 11.49 6.84
CA TRP A 182 0.64 12.37 7.92
C TRP A 182 0.29 13.78 7.43
N GLN A 183 1.09 14.33 6.51
CA GLN A 183 0.80 15.62 5.88
C GLN A 183 -0.53 15.60 5.13
N GLU A 184 -0.83 14.53 4.39
CA GLU A 184 -2.12 14.40 3.70
C GLU A 184 -3.27 14.29 4.71
N ILE A 185 -3.14 13.50 5.77
CA ILE A 185 -4.18 13.40 6.83
C ILE A 185 -4.45 14.78 7.45
N VAL A 186 -3.41 15.50 7.84
CA VAL A 186 -3.55 16.83 8.45
C VAL A 186 -4.19 17.82 7.46
N ARG A 187 -3.77 17.81 6.19
CA ARG A 187 -4.33 18.69 5.17
C ARG A 187 -5.83 18.47 5.00
N GLU A 188 -6.27 17.21 4.93
CA GLU A 188 -7.69 16.90 4.82
C GLU A 188 -8.45 17.37 6.08
N SER A 189 -7.92 17.14 7.29
CA SER A 189 -8.59 17.57 8.53
C SER A 189 -8.78 19.09 8.63
N VAL A 190 -7.82 19.88 8.15
CA VAL A 190 -7.92 21.35 8.19
C VAL A 190 -8.90 21.88 7.13
N ASN A 191 -8.98 21.22 5.97
CA ASN A 191 -9.90 21.62 4.90
C ASN A 191 -11.36 21.40 5.31
N GLU A 192 -11.65 20.33 6.05
CA GLU A 192 -12.99 20.08 6.62
C GLU A 192 -13.41 21.22 7.56
N ASP A 193 -12.50 21.71 8.41
CA ASP A 193 -12.78 22.81 9.35
C ASP A 193 -13.07 24.15 8.64
N TYR A 194 -12.47 24.37 7.46
CA TYR A 194 -12.71 25.58 6.65
C TYR A 194 -14.09 25.60 5.99
N GLU A 195 -14.65 24.45 5.62
CA GLU A 195 -16.02 24.38 5.10
C GLU A 195 -17.09 24.56 6.21
N ILE A 196 -16.72 24.32 7.48
CA ILE A 196 -17.58 24.49 8.65
C ILE A 196 -17.33 25.85 9.34
N GLY A 197 -16.97 26.91 8.59
CA GLY A 197 -17.13 28.32 9.00
C GLY A 197 -16.66 28.73 10.41
N SER A 198 -15.75 27.97 11.03
CA SER A 198 -15.32 28.21 12.40
C SER A 198 -13.89 28.74 12.37
N PRO A 199 -13.65 29.98 12.82
CA PRO A 199 -12.31 30.54 12.80
C PRO A 199 -11.42 29.78 13.78
N ILE A 200 -10.34 29.20 13.26
CA ILE A 200 -9.25 28.69 14.09
C ILE A 200 -8.52 29.91 14.66
N TYR A 201 -8.68 30.13 15.96
CA TYR A 201 -7.83 31.06 16.71
C TYR A 201 -6.51 30.34 16.97
N LEU A 202 -5.46 30.76 16.27
CA LEU A 202 -4.07 30.54 16.66
C LEU A 202 -3.65 31.57 17.71
#